data_AF-A0A6A5T337-F1
#
_entry.id   AF-A0A6A5T337-F1
#
_cell.length_a   1.000
_cell.length_b   1.000
_cell.length_c   1.000
_cell.angle_alpha   90.00
_cell.angle_beta   90.00
_cell.angle_gamma   90.00
#
_symmetry.space_group_name_H-M   'P 1'
#
loop_
_entity.id
_entity.type
_entity.pdbx_description
1 polymer ?
#
loop_
_entity_poly.entity_id
_entity_poly.type
_entity_poly.pdbx_seq_one_letter_code
_entity_poly.pdbx_strand_id
1 'polypeptide(L)' 'GKYEEAESMNRQTLAQSEKVLGPEHPYTLMSMSNLAGVLGRQGKYKEAESM' A
#
# COMPACT_ATOMS: atom_id res chain seq x y z
N GLY A 1 2.35 -16.43 1.68
CA GLY A 1 2.73 -16.42 0.25
C GLY A 1 3.50 -15.15 -0.10
N LYS A 2 4.23 -15.09 -1.22
CA LYS A 2 5.04 -13.91 -1.60
C LYS A 2 4.26 -12.58 -1.59
N TYR A 3 2.95 -12.63 -1.83
CA TYR A 3 2.07 -11.45 -1.79
C TYR A 3 1.73 -10.97 -0.37
N GLU A 4 1.64 -11.85 0.62
CA GLU A 4 1.37 -11.46 2.02
C GLU A 4 2.56 -10.72 2.62
N GLU A 5 3.78 -11.17 2.32
CA GLU A 5 5.01 -10.50 2.73
C GLU A 5 5.14 -9.13 2.05
N ALA A 6 4.85 -9.06 0.75
CA ALA A 6 4.81 -7.80 0.01
C ALA A 6 3.74 -6.84 0.56
N GLU A 7 2.56 -7.34 0.94
CA GLU A 7 1.51 -6.53 1.54
C GLU A 7 1.96 -5.94 2.88
N SER A 8 2.54 -6.77 3.76
CA SER A 8 3.04 -6.33 5.06
C SER A 8 4.10 -5.23 4.91
N MET A 9 5.06 -5.41 4.01
CA MET A 9 6.10 -4.43 3.73
C MET A 9 5.53 -3.11 3.17
N ASN A 10 4.55 -3.19 2.26
CA ASN A 10 3.91 -1.99 1.70
C ASN A 10 3.10 -1.23 2.76
N ARG A 11 2.38 -1.93 3.66
CA ARG A 11 1.66 -1.28 4.78
C ARG A 11 2.59 -0.56 5.74
N GLN A 12 3.73 -1.17 6.08
CA GLN A 12 4.73 -0.53 6.93
C GLN A 12 5.35 0.70 6.26
N THR A 13 5.69 0.59 4.97
CA THR A 13 6.21 1.71 4.17
C THR A 13 5.21 2.85 4.10
N LEU A 14 3.93 2.54 3.84
CA LEU A 14 2.87 3.52 3.76
C LEU A 14 2.73 4.29 5.09
N ALA A 15 2.60 3.57 6.21
CA ALA A 15 2.48 4.20 7.53
C ALA A 15 3.68 5.09 7.89
N GLN A 16 4.89 4.71 7.51
CA GLN A 16 6.08 5.55 7.70
C GLN A 16 6.05 6.77 6.79
N SER A 17 5.68 6.61 5.51
CA SER A 17 5.60 7.71 4.55
C SER A 17 4.53 8.74 4.93
N GLU A 18 3.35 8.31 5.38
CA GLU A 18 2.31 9.19 5.90
C GLU A 18 2.81 9.99 7.10
N LYS A 19 3.55 9.35 8.01
CA LYS A 19 4.09 10.02 9.21
C LYS A 19 5.19 11.03 8.88
N VAL A 20 6.07 10.72 7.93
CA VAL A 20 7.26 11.54 7.63
C VAL A 20 6.97 12.61 6.58
N LEU A 21 6.22 12.26 5.54
CA LEU A 21 6.00 13.08 4.35
C LEU A 21 4.59 13.63 4.25
N GLY A 22 3.63 13.01 4.96
CA GLY A 22 2.21 13.35 4.89
C GLY A 22 1.45 12.52 3.86
N PRO A 23 0.11 12.50 3.94
CA PRO A 23 -0.75 11.68 3.08
C PRO A 23 -0.73 12.10 1.60
N GLU A 24 -0.62 13.40 1.32
CA GLU A 24 -0.68 13.94 -0.05
C GLU A 24 0.68 13.91 -0.77
N HIS A 25 1.75 13.52 -0.08
CA HIS A 25 3.08 13.51 -0.68
C HIS A 25 3.15 12.47 -1.82
N PRO A 26 3.76 12.78 -2.97
CA PRO A 26 3.79 11.87 -4.13
C PRO A 26 4.31 10.46 -3.82
N TYR A 27 5.29 10.36 -2.92
CA TYR A 27 5.82 9.06 -2.48
C TYR A 27 4.82 8.23 -1.66
N THR A 28 4.00 8.90 -0.84
CA THR A 28 2.94 8.25 -0.05
C THR A 28 1.85 7.72 -0.98
N LEU A 29 1.40 8.52 -1.95
CA LEU A 29 0.42 8.12 -2.97
C LEU A 29 0.94 6.96 -3.84
N MET A 30 2.22 6.96 -4.19
CA MET A 30 2.86 5.85 -4.89
C MET A 30 2.87 4.57 -4.05
N SER A 31 3.13 4.68 -2.74
CA SER A 31 3.09 3.54 -1.81
C SER A 31 1.66 2.99 -1.65
N MET A 32 0.64 3.84 -1.62
CA MET A 32 -0.78 3.45 -1.65
C MET A 32 -1.11 2.66 -2.92
N SER A 33 -0.70 3.18 -4.08
CA SER A 33 -0.91 2.52 -5.39
C SER A 33 -0.26 1.12 -5.45
N ASN A 34 0.95 0.98 -4.89
CA ASN A 34 1.63 -0.31 -4.81
C ASN A 34 0.90 -1.31 -3.92
N LEU A 35 0.39 -0.85 -2.76
CA LEU A 35 -0.41 -1.67 -1.86
C LEU A 35 -1.72 -2.12 -2.53
N ALA A 36 -2.41 -1.22 -3.23
CA ALA A 36 -3.61 -1.55 -4.01
C ALA A 36 -3.35 -2.67 -5.03
N GLY A 37 -2.24 -2.57 -5.77
CA GLY A 37 -1.84 -3.60 -6.75
C GLY A 37 -1.56 -4.96 -6.11
N VAL A 38 -0.91 -4.98 -4.95
CA VAL A 38 -0.65 -6.23 -4.20
C VAL A 38 -1.96 -6.86 -3.69
N LEU A 39 -2.90 -6.04 -3.20
CA LEU A 39 -4.21 -6.49 -2.74
C LEU A 39 -5.05 -7.05 -3.90
N GLY A 40 -5.04 -6.40 -5.07
CA GLY A 40 -5.70 -6.90 -6.27
C GLY A 40 -5.17 -8.26 -6.71
N ARG A 41 -3.84 -8.47 -6.66
CA ARG A 41 -3.22 -9.78 -6.96
C ARG A 41 -3.57 -10.88 -5.97
N GLN A 42 -3.98 -10.50 -4.75
CA GLN A 42 -4.50 -11.44 -3.75
C GLN A 42 -6.02 -11.63 -3.84
N GLY A 43 -6.70 -10.98 -4.79
CA GLY A 43 -8.15 -11.02 -4.92
C GLY A 43 -8.89 -10.15 -3.89
N LYS A 44 -8.19 -9.32 -3.13
CA LYS A 44 -8.75 -8.41 -2.13
C LYS A 44 -9.20 -7.08 -2.76
N TYR A 45 -10.08 -7.17 -3.76
CA TYR A 45 -10.45 -6.01 -4.59
C TYR A 45 -11.09 -4.85 -3.80
N LYS A 46 -11.97 -5.15 -2.84
CA LYS A 46 -12.60 -4.12 -1.99
C LYS A 46 -11.56 -3.30 -1.21
N GLU A 47 -10.53 -3.96 -0.74
CA GLU A 47 -9.46 -3.31 0.00
C GLU A 47 -8.53 -2.54 -0.96
N ALA A 48 -8.27 -3.07 -2.14
CA ALA A 48 -7.52 -2.40 -3.19
C ALA A 48 -8.20 -1.10 -3.69
N GLU A 49 -9.53 -1.08 -3.79
CA GLU A 49 -10.31 0.11 -4.16
C GLU A 49 -10.34 1.18 -3.08
N SER A 50 -10.02 0.82 -1.83
CA SER A 50 -10.01 1.72 -0.68
C SER A 50 -8.62 2.29 -0.36
N MET A 51 -7.59 1.81 -1.08
CA MET A 51 -6.23 2.36 -1.04
C MET A 51 -6.13 3.57 -1.94
#